data_AF-A0A7Y8EN97-F1
#
_entry.id   AF-A0A7Y8EN97-F1
#
_cell.length_a   1.000
_cell.length_b   1.000
_cell.length_c   1.000
_cell.angle_alpha   90.00
_cell.angle_beta   90.00
_cell.angle_gamma   90.00
#
_symmetry.space_group_name_H-M   'P 1'
#
loop_
_entity.id
_entity.type
_entity.pdbx_description
1 polymer ?
#
loop_
_entity_poly.entity_id
_entity_poly.type
_entity_poly.pdbx_seq_one_letter_code
_entity_poly.pdbx_strand_id
1 'polypeptide(L)' 'GEILCVIGESGSGKSVLSAAIMGDYAKGLRHTEGVIDFLGDDICTLDEERLRQLRGNRIAMI' A
#
# COMPACT_ATOMS: atom_id res chain seq x y z
N GLY A 1 11.06 2.42 17.06
CA GLY A 1 9.72 2.19 16.48
C GLY A 1 8.99 3.50 16.53
N GLU A 2 8.27 3.82 15.47
CA GLU A 2 7.54 5.08 15.33
C GLU A 2 6.06 4.77 15.10
N ILE A 3 5.18 5.69 15.51
CA ILE A 3 3.75 5.60 15.26
C ILE A 3 3.39 6.80 14.40
N LEU A 4 2.92 6.55 13.18
CA LEU A 4 2.41 7.55 12.27
C LEU A 4 0.88 7.43 12.19
N CYS A 5 0.18 8.55 12.37
CA CYS A 5 -1.27 8.62 12.22
C CYS A 5 -1.64 9.45 11.00
N VAL A 6 -2.51 8.91 10.13
CA VAL A 6 -3.06 9.63 8.98
C VAL A 6 -4.49 10.02 9.30
N ILE A 7 -4.78 11.32 9.34
CA ILE A 7 -6.09 11.89 9.67
C ILE A 7 -6.71 12.62 8.49
N GLY A 8 -8.04 12.70 8.47
CA GLY A 8 -8.79 13.41 7.43
C GLY A 8 -10.27 13.00 7.40
N GLU A 9 -11.09 13.76 6.68
CA GLU A 9 -12.54 13.54 6.55
C GLU A 9 -12.89 12.21 5.86
N SER A 10 -14.14 11.76 6.00
CA SER A 10 -14.61 10.60 5.23
C SER A 10 -14.44 10.85 3.73
N GLY A 11 -13.94 9.84 3.00
CA GLY A 11 -13.66 9.97 1.57
C GLY A 11 -12.32 10.64 1.19
N SER A 12 -11.52 11.11 2.16
CA SER A 12 -10.21 11.75 1.88
C SER A 12 -9.11 10.81 1.35
N GLY A 13 -9.44 9.57 0.98
CA GLY A 13 -8.48 8.62 0.43
C GLY A 13 -7.65 7.80 1.43
N LYS A 14 -7.86 7.92 2.75
CA LYS A 14 -7.09 7.18 3.77
C LYS A 14 -7.10 5.66 3.56
N SER A 15 -8.28 5.06 3.33
CA SER A 15 -8.38 3.61 3.06
C SER A 15 -7.77 3.23 1.71
N VAL A 16 -7.85 4.14 0.72
CA VAL A 16 -7.21 3.94 -0.59
C VAL A 16 -5.69 3.94 -0.45
N LEU A 17 -5.14 4.84 0.37
CA LEU A 17 -3.71 4.88 0.70
C LEU A 17 -3.25 3.58 1.36
N SER A 18 -3.97 3.10 2.39
CA SER A 18 -3.65 1.81 3.03
C SER A 18 -3.66 0.65 2.03
N ALA A 19 -4.67 0.60 1.16
CA ALA A 19 -4.78 -0.43 0.13
C ALA A 19 -3.66 -0.35 -0.93
N ALA A 20 -3.27 0.86 -1.34
CA ALA A 20 -2.17 1.10 -2.25
C ALA A 20 -0.81 0.67 -1.66
N ILE A 21 -0.55 0.96 -0.38
CA ILE A 21 0.64 0.49 0.34
C ILE A 21 0.71 -1.04 0.37
N MET A 22 -0.46 -1.69 0.45
CA MET A 22 -0.54 -3.14 0.38
C MET A 22 -0.41 -3.68 -1.04
N GLY A 23 -0.41 -2.85 -2.09
CA GLY A 23 -0.45 -3.28 -3.49
C GLY A 23 -1.78 -3.91 -3.90
N ASP A 24 -2.86 -3.68 -3.13
CA ASP A 24 -4.20 -4.22 -3.38
C ASP A 24 -5.15 -3.08 -3.76
N TYR A 25 -5.18 -2.75 -5.04
CA TYR A 25 -6.01 -1.65 -5.53
C TYR A 25 -7.50 -2.05 -5.55
N ALA A 26 -8.34 -1.27 -4.88
CA ALA A 26 -9.78 -1.46 -4.93
C ALA A 26 -10.29 -1.44 -6.38
N LYS A 27 -11.34 -2.21 -6.66
CA LYS A 27 -11.94 -2.30 -8.00
C LYS A 27 -12.22 -0.91 -8.58
N GLY A 28 -11.71 -0.67 -9.80
CA GLY A 28 -11.86 0.59 -10.51
C GLY A 28 -10.73 1.60 -10.27
N LEU A 29 -9.81 1.33 -9.35
CA LEU A 29 -8.59 2.10 -9.18
C LEU A 29 -7.43 1.44 -9.93
N ARG A 30 -6.56 2.28 -10.50
CA ARG A 30 -5.28 1.87 -11.07
C ARG A 30 -4.21 2.83 -10.59
N HIS A 31 -3.01 2.31 -10.35
CA HIS A 31 -1.84 3.14 -10.22
C HIS A 31 -1.62 3.92 -11.53
N THR A 32 -1.45 5.23 -11.43
CA THR A 32 -1.16 6.07 -12.60
C THR A 32 0.31 6.41 -12.68
N GLU A 33 0.85 6.96 -11.59
CA GLU A 33 2.21 7.49 -11.50
C GLU A 33 2.65 7.51 -10.03
N GLY A 34 3.96 7.59 -9.81
CA GLY A 34 4.57 7.61 -8.48
C GLY A 34 5.25 6.29 -8.13
N VAL A 35 5.79 6.24 -6.92
CA VAL A 35 6.55 5.10 -6.38
C VAL A 35 6.15 4.92 -4.92
N ILE A 36 5.95 3.67 -4.51
CA ILE A 36 5.82 3.29 -3.09
C ILE A 36 7.04 2.44 -2.76
N ASP A 37 8.09 3.08 -2.27
CA ASP A 37 9.33 2.41 -1.87
C ASP A 37 9.16 1.76 -0.50
N PHE A 38 9.21 0.44 -0.48
CA PHE A 38 9.27 -0.33 0.75
C PHE A 38 10.52 -1.20 0.74
N LEU A 39 11.53 -0.78 1.51
CA LEU A 39 12.80 -1.50 1.67
C LEU A 39 13.57 -1.71 0.35
N GLY A 40 13.44 -0.78 -0.60
CA GLY A 40 14.08 -0.85 -1.91
C GLY A 40 13.23 -1.52 -2.99
N ASP A 41 12.05 -2.05 -2.63
CA ASP A 41 11.08 -2.58 -3.59
C ASP A 41 9.98 -1.54 -3.87
N ASP A 42 9.73 -1.23 -5.14
CA ASP A 42 8.58 -0.40 -5.55
C ASP A 42 7.32 -1.26 -5.63
N ILE A 43 6.47 -1.17 -4.59
CA ILE A 43 5.22 -1.92 -4.46
C ILE A 43 4.32 -1.79 -5.69
N CYS A 44 4.35 -0.65 -6.38
CA CYS A 44 3.49 -0.39 -7.53
C CYS A 44 3.81 -1.27 -8.76
N THR A 45 5.00 -1.89 -8.80
CA THR A 45 5.50 -2.65 -9.95
C THR A 45 5.70 -4.14 -9.65
N LEU A 46 5.55 -4.56 -8.39
CA LEU A 46 5.75 -5.94 -7.97
C LEU A 46 4.65 -6.86 -8.50
N ASP A 47 5.02 -8.10 -8.79
CA ASP A 47 4.06 -9.15 -9.05
C ASP A 47 3.41 -9.67 -7.75
N GLU A 48 2.33 -10.42 -7.91
CA GLU A 48 1.57 -10.96 -6.78
C GLU A 48 2.38 -11.96 -5.94
N GLU A 49 3.37 -12.65 -6.52
CA GLU A 49 4.22 -13.57 -5.76
C GLU A 49 5.12 -12.79 -4.78
N ARG A 50 5.79 -11.75 -5.25
CA ARG A 50 6.63 -10.90 -4.41
C ARG A 50 5.80 -10.14 -3.38
N LEU A 51 4.64 -9.63 -3.76
CA LEU A 51 3.70 -8.99 -2.83
C LEU A 51 3.29 -9.96 -1.70
N ARG A 52 2.98 -11.22 -2.03
CA ARG A 52 2.67 -12.25 -1.02
C ARG A 52 3.82 -12.54 -0.06
N GLN A 53 5.07 -12.47 -0.51
CA GLN A 53 6.23 -12.66 0.37
C GLN A 53 6.40 -11.51 1.37
N LEU A 54 6.08 -10.28 0.96
CA LEU A 54 6.16 -9.09 1.80
C LEU A 54 4.98 -8.99 2.78
N ARG A 55 3.77 -9.25 2.29
CA ARG A 55 2.54 -9.26 3.10
C ARG A 55 2.60 -10.35 4.16
N GLY A 56 2.16 -10.04 5.38
CA GLY A 56 2.17 -10.95 6.53
C GLY A 56 3.53 -11.16 7.19
N ASN A 57 4.64 -10.99 6.45
CA ASN A 57 5.99 -11.14 7.00
C ASN A 57 6.66 -9.80 7.36
N ARG A 58 6.49 -8.79 6.51
CA ARG A 58 7.16 -7.48 6.63
C ARG A 58 6.18 -6.32 6.75
N ILE A 59 5.02 -6.42 6.10
CA ILE A 59 3.90 -5.47 6.20
C ILE A 59 2.60 -6.22 6.38
N ALA A 60 1.71 -5.67 7.22
CA ALA A 60 0.39 -6.23 7.45
C ALA A 60 -0.61 -5.10 7.61
N MET A 61 -1.83 -5.36 7.13
CA MET A 61 -3.00 -4.55 7.39
C MET A 61 -3.95 -5.39 8.24
N ILE A 62 -4.46 -4.79 9.31
CA ILE A 62 -5.37 -5.41 10.29
C ILE A 62 -6.75 -4.76 10.14
#